data_AF-A0A965C4P8-F1
#
_entry.id   AF-A0A965C4P8-F1
#
_cell.length_a   1.000
_cell.length_b   1.000
_cell.length_c   1.000
_cell.angle_alpha   90.00
_cell.angle_beta   90.00
_cell.angle_gamma   90.00
#
_symmetry.space_group_name_H-M   'P 1'
#
loop_
_entity.id
_entity.type
_entity.pdbx_description
1 polymer ?
#
loop_
_entity_poly.entity_id
_entity_poly.type
_entity_poly.pdbx_seq_one_letter_code
_entity_poly.pdbx_strand_id
1 'polypeptide(L)'
;MSLMTLTEAEIMVLMKNLHNFSLEEQEEIEQIADELAKRKQSAACRNDLIEFCKYMQPDYKVGKHHRILADLLMKTALGLEDRVCVNIPPRHGKSQLVSIYFP
;
A
#
# COMPACT_ATOMS: atom_id res chain seq x y z
N MET A 1 6.78 -29.02 -6.52
CA MET A 1 7.51 -27.87 -5.97
C MET A 1 6.47 -26.88 -5.46
N SER A 2 6.62 -26.35 -4.24
CA SER A 2 5.66 -25.38 -3.72
C SER A 2 5.81 -24.06 -4.47
N LEU A 3 4.79 -23.69 -5.25
CA LEU A 3 4.68 -22.41 -5.99
C LEU A 3 4.66 -21.17 -5.05
N MET A 4 4.75 -21.35 -3.73
CA MET A 4 4.76 -20.28 -2.72
C MET A 4 6.10 -19.53 -2.57
N THR A 5 7.07 -19.75 -3.47
CA THR A 5 8.43 -19.19 -3.33
C THR A 5 8.93 -18.41 -4.56
N LEU A 6 8.02 -18.03 -5.47
CA LEU A 6 8.39 -17.19 -6.61
C LEU A 6 8.61 -15.73 -6.17
N THR A 7 9.75 -15.18 -6.56
CA THR A 7 10.12 -13.78 -6.36
C THR A 7 9.42 -12.87 -7.38
N GLU A 8 9.32 -11.56 -7.09
CA GLU A 8 8.71 -10.59 -8.02
C GLU A 8 9.39 -10.58 -9.40
N ALA A 9 10.72 -10.76 -9.42
CA ALA A 9 11.50 -10.78 -10.64
C ALA A 9 11.14 -12.01 -11.51
N GLU A 10 10.96 -13.17 -10.89
CA GLU A 10 10.59 -14.40 -11.58
C GLU A 10 9.17 -14.30 -12.16
N ILE A 11 8.21 -13.78 -11.40
CA ILE A 11 6.84 -13.55 -11.89
C ILE A 11 6.83 -12.56 -13.07
N MET A 12 7.61 -11.49 -13.02
CA MET A 12 7.71 -10.55 -14.13
C MET A 12 8.28 -11.21 -15.40
N VAL A 13 9.25 -12.12 -15.25
CA VAL A 13 9.80 -12.88 -16.38
C VAL A 13 8.76 -13.86 -16.93
N LEU A 14 7.98 -14.52 -16.08
CA LEU A 14 6.89 -15.40 -16.49
C LEU A 14 5.80 -14.64 -17.24
N MET A 15 5.35 -13.49 -16.72
CA MET A 15 4.36 -12.64 -17.38
C MET A 15 4.84 -12.10 -18.74
N LYS A 16 6.14 -11.79 -18.91
CA LYS A 16 6.69 -11.36 -20.21
C LYS A 16 6.68 -12.47 -21.26
N ASN A 17 6.80 -13.72 -20.82
CA ASN A 17 6.82 -14.90 -21.69
C ASN A 17 5.51 -15.69 -21.65
N LEU A 18 4.41 -15.07 -21.18
CA LEU A 18 3.12 -15.73 -20.93
C LEU A 18 2.62 -16.52 -22.16
N HIS A 19 2.87 -15.99 -23.35
CA HIS A 19 2.50 -16.58 -24.64
C HIS A 19 3.16 -17.93 -24.96
N ASN A 20 4.24 -18.32 -24.27
CA ASN A 20 4.94 -19.58 -24.48
C ASN A 20 4.39 -20.73 -23.63
N PHE A 21 3.45 -20.46 -22.73
CA PHE A 21 2.84 -21.44 -21.83
C PHE A 21 1.49 -21.92 -22.33
N SER A 22 1.04 -23.08 -21.84
CA SER A 22 -0.32 -23.58 -22.10
C SER A 22 -1.38 -22.67 -21.44
N LEU A 23 -2.64 -22.76 -21.89
CA LEU A 23 -3.72 -21.94 -21.32
C LEU A 23 -3.89 -22.17 -19.80
N GLU A 24 -3.74 -23.41 -19.34
CA GLU A 24 -3.83 -23.76 -17.92
C GLU A 24 -2.69 -23.10 -17.11
N GLU A 25 -1.45 -23.17 -17.61
CA GLU A 25 -0.30 -22.51 -16.98
C GLU A 25 -0.41 -20.98 -17.01
N GLN A 26 -1.00 -20.40 -18.06
CA GLN A 26 -1.24 -18.96 -18.13
C GLN A 26 -2.20 -18.50 -17.03
N GLU A 27 -3.31 -19.22 -16.84
CA GLU A 27 -4.28 -18.93 -15.77
C GLU A 27 -3.64 -19.04 -14.38
N GLU A 28 -2.83 -20.07 -14.14
CA GLU A 28 -2.10 -20.22 -12.86
C GLU A 28 -1.12 -19.06 -12.62
N ILE A 29 -0.36 -18.65 -13.64
CA ILE A 29 0.58 -17.52 -13.56
C ILE A 29 -0.16 -16.22 -13.22
N GLU A 30 -1.31 -15.96 -13.85
CA GLU A 30 -2.14 -14.79 -13.57
C GLU A 30 -2.67 -14.78 -12.13
N GLN A 31 -3.19 -15.91 -11.66
CA GLN A 31 -3.69 -16.03 -10.27
C GLN A 31 -2.59 -15.75 -9.23
N ILE A 32 -1.38 -16.28 -9.47
CA ILE A 32 -0.23 -16.05 -8.59
C ILE A 32 0.18 -14.58 -8.62
N ALA A 33 0.23 -13.96 -9.81
CA ALA A 33 0.58 -12.55 -9.95
C ALA A 33 -0.41 -11.64 -9.23
N ASP A 34 -1.71 -11.91 -9.35
CA ASP A 34 -2.78 -11.17 -8.67
C ASP A 34 -2.70 -11.28 -7.15
N GLU A 35 -2.48 -12.49 -6.63
CA GLU A 35 -2.34 -12.72 -5.21
C GLU A 35 -1.10 -12.00 -4.65
N LEU A 36 0.02 -12.03 -5.36
CA LEU A 36 1.22 -11.30 -4.96
C LEU A 36 0.99 -9.78 -5.00
N ALA A 37 0.31 -9.25 -6.02
CA ALA A 37 -0.04 -7.84 -6.10
C ALA A 37 -0.92 -7.40 -4.93
N LYS A 38 -1.92 -8.20 -4.56
CA LYS A 38 -2.78 -7.95 -3.39
C LYS A 38 -1.99 -7.92 -2.09
N ARG A 39 -1.10 -8.90 -1.87
CA ARG A 39 -0.24 -8.94 -0.67
C ARG A 39 0.66 -7.72 -0.59
N LYS A 40 1.27 -7.31 -1.71
CA LYS A 40 2.12 -6.12 -1.80
C LYS A 40 1.35 -4.86 -1.46
N GLN A 41 0.15 -4.68 -2.03
CA GLN A 41 -0.69 -3.53 -1.74
C GLN A 41 -1.12 -3.50 -0.27
N SER A 42 -1.50 -4.65 0.29
CA SER A 42 -1.85 -4.78 1.71
C SER A 42 -0.67 -4.42 2.62
N ALA A 43 0.53 -4.92 2.32
CA ALA A 43 1.74 -4.59 3.06
C ALA A 43 2.09 -3.09 2.95
N ALA A 44 1.95 -2.50 1.77
CA ALA A 44 2.17 -1.06 1.57
C ALA A 44 1.19 -0.22 2.41
N CYS A 45 -0.10 -0.56 2.39
CA CYS A 45 -1.12 0.14 3.18
C CYS A 45 -0.88 -0.01 4.69
N ARG A 46 -0.39 -1.18 5.14
CA ARG A 46 -0.06 -1.41 6.55
C ARG A 46 1.14 -0.58 7.02
N ASN A 47 2.12 -0.37 6.15
CA ASN A 47 3.39 0.26 6.50
C ASN A 47 3.43 1.77 6.18
N ASP A 48 2.49 2.28 5.38
CA ASP A 48 2.41 3.69 4.99
C ASP A 48 0.95 4.18 4.98
N LEU A 49 0.62 5.07 5.91
CA LEU A 49 -0.71 5.64 6.06
C LEU A 49 -1.19 6.38 4.80
N ILE A 50 -0.30 6.98 4.00
CA ILE A 50 -0.71 7.64 2.76
C ILE A 50 -1.06 6.63 1.68
N GLU A 51 -0.35 5.51 1.60
CA GLU A 51 -0.73 4.43 0.68
C GLU A 51 -2.08 3.83 1.07
N PHE A 52 -2.36 3.70 2.38
CA PHE A 52 -3.70 3.36 2.86
C PHE A 52 -4.76 4.41 2.47
N CYS A 53 -4.49 5.70 2.66
CA CYS A 53 -5.43 6.76 2.26
C CYS A 53 -5.77 6.71 0.77
N LYS A 54 -4.76 6.50 -0.10
CA LYS A 54 -4.98 6.37 -1.55
C LYS A 54 -5.75 5.10 -1.91
N TYR A 55 -5.52 4.01 -1.19
CA TYR A 55 -6.27 2.77 -1.39
C TYR A 55 -7.76 2.96 -1.03
N MET A 56 -8.04 3.61 0.10
CA MET A 56 -9.41 3.90 0.54
C MET A 56 -10.11 4.98 -0.28
N GLN A 57 -9.34 5.96 -0.77
CA GLN A 57 -9.83 7.07 -1.58
C GLN A 57 -8.86 7.30 -2.76
N PRO A 58 -9.14 6.73 -3.95
CA PRO A 58 -8.25 6.82 -5.11
C PRO A 58 -7.94 8.24 -5.60
N ASP A 59 -8.84 9.21 -5.36
CA ASP A 59 -8.67 10.62 -5.72
C ASP A 59 -8.05 11.47 -4.60
N TYR A 60 -7.52 10.83 -3.54
CA TYR A 60 -6.92 11.51 -2.40
C TYR A 60 -5.67 12.31 -2.82
N LYS A 61 -5.74 13.64 -2.66
CA LYS A 61 -4.65 14.55 -3.03
C LYS A 61 -3.60 14.63 -1.93
N VAL A 62 -2.38 14.17 -2.23
CA VAL A 62 -1.27 14.16 -1.27
C VAL A 62 -0.42 15.42 -1.42
N GLY A 63 -0.44 16.29 -0.41
CA GLY A 63 0.50 17.39 -0.26
C GLY A 63 1.63 17.06 0.69
N LYS A 64 2.67 17.91 0.71
CA LYS A 64 3.83 17.75 1.62
C LYS A 64 3.42 17.65 3.09
N HIS A 65 2.45 18.44 3.52
CA HIS A 65 1.93 18.43 4.89
C HIS A 65 1.21 17.13 5.24
N HIS A 66 0.56 16.45 4.28
CA HIS A 66 -0.04 15.14 4.53
C HIS A 66 1.03 14.10 4.86
N ARG A 67 2.16 14.10 4.13
CA ARG A 67 3.29 13.19 4.38
C ARG A 67 3.90 13.43 5.76
N ILE A 68 4.21 14.69 6.11
CA ILE A 68 4.76 15.04 7.44
C ILE A 68 3.80 14.61 8.56
N LEU A 69 2.50 14.87 8.40
CA LEU A 69 1.48 14.47 9.37
C LEU A 69 1.37 12.94 9.48
N ALA A 70 1.35 12.23 8.36
CA ALA A 70 1.29 10.77 8.34
C ALA A 70 2.51 10.13 9.02
N ASP A 71 3.72 10.61 8.75
CA ASP A 71 4.94 10.10 9.40
C ASP A 71 4.89 10.32 10.92
N LEU A 72 4.40 11.48 11.37
CA LEU A 72 4.23 11.80 12.78
C LEU A 72 3.20 10.88 13.46
N LEU A 73 2.06 10.64 12.81
CA LEU A 73 1.05 9.70 13.30
C LEU A 73 1.58 8.27 13.35
N MET A 74 2.28 7.80 12.31
CA MET A 74 2.88 6.47 12.28
C MET A 74 3.92 6.28 13.41
N LYS A 75 4.74 7.29 13.70
CA LYS A 75 5.65 7.26 14.87
C LYS A 75 4.89 7.18 16.20
N THR A 76 3.76 7.86 16.30
CA THR A 76 2.88 7.81 17.48
C THR A 76 2.30 6.40 17.65
N ALA A 77 1.82 5.76 16.56
CA ALA A 77 1.33 4.38 16.59
C ALA A 77 2.40 3.36 17.00
N LEU A 78 3.67 3.62 16.67
CA LEU A 78 4.81 2.81 17.09
C LEU A 78 5.24 3.09 18.55
N GLY A 79 4.59 4.01 19.25
CA GLY A 79 4.95 4.41 20.62
C GLY A 79 6.25 5.20 20.71
N LEU A 80 6.76 5.74 19.59
CA LEU A 80 7.95 6.58 19.56
C LEU A 80 7.66 8.02 20.01
N GLU A 81 6.41 8.44 19.89
CA GLU A 81 5.89 9.73 20.37
C GLU A 81 4.69 9.46 21.27
N ASP A 82 4.66 10.03 22.48
CA ASP A 82 3.59 9.80 23.46
C ASP A 82 2.38 10.70 23.22
N ARG A 83 2.61 11.95 22.77
CA ARG A 83 1.56 12.94 22.51
C ARG A 83 1.93 13.84 21.34
N VAL A 84 0.96 14.10 20.48
CA VAL A 84 1.14 14.96 19.30
C VAL A 84 0.13 16.10 19.28
N CYS A 85 0.60 17.31 18.98
CA CYS A 85 -0.23 18.47 18.69
C CYS A 85 -0.01 18.91 17.24
N VAL A 86 -1.10 19.10 16.48
CA VAL A 86 -1.05 19.43 15.06
C VAL A 86 -1.89 20.66 14.75
N ASN A 87 -1.23 21.73 14.30
CA ASN A 87 -1.87 22.95 13.83
C ASN A 87 -1.72 23.06 12.31
N ILE A 88 -2.78 22.73 11.57
CA ILE A 88 -2.83 22.75 10.11
C ILE A 88 -4.07 23.57 9.69
N PRO A 89 -3.98 24.42 8.64
CA PRO A 89 -5.08 25.30 8.24
C PRO A 89 -6.35 24.54 7.82
N PRO A 90 -7.52 25.21 7.77
CA PRO A 90 -8.77 24.59 7.37
C PRO A 90 -8.70 24.07 5.92
N ARG A 91 -9.43 22.98 5.64
CA ARG A 91 -9.50 22.31 4.32
C ARG A 91 -8.17 21.73 3.80
N HIS A 92 -7.17 21.55 4.66
CA HIS A 92 -5.88 20.92 4.30
C HIS A 92 -5.81 19.45 4.72
N GLY A 93 -6.94 18.72 4.70
CA GLY A 93 -6.97 17.28 4.90
C GLY A 93 -6.64 16.77 6.31
N LYS A 94 -6.34 17.64 7.30
CA LYS A 94 -5.99 17.23 8.68
C LYS A 94 -7.01 16.27 9.29
N SER A 95 -8.29 16.65 9.34
CA SER A 95 -9.32 15.81 9.97
C SER A 95 -9.58 14.53 9.18
N GLN A 96 -9.46 14.57 7.84
CA GLN A 96 -9.58 13.36 7.02
C GLN A 96 -8.47 12.35 7.40
N LEU A 97 -7.22 12.81 7.50
CA LEU A 97 -6.11 11.93 7.83
C LEU A 97 -6.14 11.47 9.30
N VAL A 98 -6.34 12.38 10.25
CA VAL A 98 -6.23 12.10 11.70
C VAL A 98 -7.48 11.46 12.28
N SER A 99 -8.67 11.85 11.83
CA SER A 99 -9.93 11.46 12.48
C SER A 99 -10.71 10.40 11.72
N ILE A 100 -10.43 10.21 10.42
CA ILE A 100 -11.13 9.23 9.59
C ILE A 100 -10.24 8.03 9.25
N TYR A 101 -9.00 8.28 8.81
CA TYR A 101 -8.14 7.20 8.31
C TYR A 101 -7.13 6.65 9.33
N PHE A 102 -6.78 7.42 10.36
CA PHE A 102 -5.84 7.01 11.38
C PHE A 102 -6.61 6.57 12.64
N PRO A 103 -6.57 5.27 13.03
CA PRO A 103 -7.27 4.75 14.20
C PRO A 103 -6.56 5.08 15.53
#